data_AF-A0A5S6QXS0-F1
#
_entry.id   AF-A0A5S6QXS0-F1
#
_cell.length_a   1.000
_cell.length_b   1.000
_cell.length_c   1.000
_cell.angle_alpha   90.00
_cell.angle_beta   90.00
_cell.angle_gamma   90.00
#
_symmetry.space_group_name_H-M   'P 1'
#
loop_
_entity.id
_entity.type
_entity.pdbx_description
1 polymer ?
#
loop_
_entity_poly.entity_id
_entity_poly.type
_entity_poly.pdbx_seq_one_letter_code
_entity_poly.pdbx_strand_id
1 'polypeptide(L)'
;MEQAVEKKARWAEFEVRALAALEAAMPADVRNVNQMLAQQLFAQHGLSRNVEMIKGQRRKQTYKDLLASLRNDEATRPTYVESAQQLTASVSPKRSLMSSDQRLGANTSVAERNDHMVGNNAL
;
A
#
# COMPACT_ATOMS: atom_id res chain seq x y z
N MET A 1 -46.35 -32.16 4.22
CA MET A 1 -45.63 -30.94 3.78
C MET A 1 -44.40 -30.81 4.66
N GLU A 2 -43.26 -31.26 4.17
CA GLU A 2 -41.98 -31.15 4.86
C GLU A 2 -41.47 -29.72 4.69
N GLN A 3 -41.59 -28.89 5.72
CA GLN A 3 -41.00 -27.55 5.70
C GLN A 3 -39.50 -27.72 5.93
N ALA A 4 -38.70 -27.53 4.87
CA ALA A 4 -37.27 -27.42 4.97
C ALA A 4 -36.95 -26.25 5.91
N VAL A 5 -36.46 -26.55 7.12
CA VAL A 5 -35.98 -25.53 8.05
C VAL A 5 -34.78 -24.86 7.41
N GLU A 6 -34.95 -23.68 6.85
CA GLU A 6 -33.85 -22.84 6.38
C GLU A 6 -32.93 -22.55 7.57
N LYS A 7 -31.83 -23.31 7.64
CA LYS A 7 -30.76 -23.04 8.59
C LYS A 7 -30.10 -21.74 8.19
N LYS A 8 -30.49 -20.63 8.84
CA LYS A 8 -29.79 -19.35 8.72
C LYS A 8 -28.29 -19.59 8.89
N ALA A 9 -27.52 -19.24 7.86
CA ALA A 9 -26.07 -19.35 7.93
C ALA A 9 -25.60 -18.53 9.14
N ARG A 10 -24.81 -19.14 10.03
CA ARG A 10 -24.33 -18.49 11.27
C ARG A 10 -23.51 -17.23 11.00
N TRP A 11 -22.91 -17.15 9.81
CA TRP A 11 -22.15 -16.02 9.29
C TRP A 11 -22.87 -15.45 8.08
N ALA A 12 -23.14 -14.16 8.10
CA ALA A 12 -23.53 -13.43 6.91
C ALA A 12 -22.31 -13.14 6.04
N GLU A 13 -22.52 -12.96 4.74
CA GLU A 13 -21.43 -12.74 3.77
C GLU A 13 -20.60 -11.50 4.12
N PHE A 14 -21.25 -10.42 4.55
CA PHE A 14 -20.56 -9.19 4.95
C PHE A 14 -19.62 -9.42 6.14
N GLU A 15 -19.98 -10.28 7.09
CA GLU A 15 -19.14 -10.58 8.26
C GLU A 15 -17.88 -11.34 7.84
N VAL A 16 -18.02 -12.26 6.87
CA VAL A 16 -16.89 -13.01 6.32
C VAL A 16 -15.94 -12.08 5.56
N ARG A 17 -16.48 -11.16 4.76
CA ARG A 17 -15.70 -10.16 4.03
C ARG A 17 -14.99 -9.19 4.97
N ALA A 18 -15.68 -8.70 5.99
CA ALA A 18 -15.11 -7.84 7.03
C ALA A 18 -13.95 -8.54 7.75
N LEU A 19 -14.14 -9.80 8.16
CA LEU A 19 -13.10 -10.60 8.81
C LEU A 19 -11.87 -10.77 7.89
N ALA A 20 -12.10 -11.09 6.60
CA ALA A 20 -11.02 -11.28 5.64
C ALA A 20 -10.26 -9.97 5.35
N ALA A 21 -10.95 -8.84 5.26
CA ALA A 21 -10.33 -7.53 5.05
C ALA A 21 -9.43 -7.12 6.24
N LEU A 22 -9.89 -7.36 7.47
CA LEU A 22 -9.09 -7.14 8.67
C LEU A 22 -7.83 -8.01 8.68
N GLU A 23 -7.94 -9.30 8.32
CA GLU A 23 -6.78 -10.20 8.26
C GLU A 23 -5.84 -9.88 7.08
N ALA A 24 -6.37 -9.36 5.98
CA ALA A 24 -5.57 -8.94 4.83
C ALA A 24 -4.66 -7.76 5.21
N ALA A 25 -5.17 -6.83 6.01
CA ALA A 25 -4.45 -5.65 6.50
C ALA A 25 -3.49 -5.94 7.65
N MET A 26 -3.54 -7.13 8.26
CA MET A 26 -2.63 -7.51 9.34
C MET A 26 -1.24 -7.89 8.80
N PRO A 27 -0.16 -7.48 9.48
CA PRO A 27 1.19 -7.98 9.20
C PRO A 27 1.29 -9.51 9.31
N ALA A 28 2.17 -10.11 8.51
CA ALA A 28 2.32 -11.57 8.44
C ALA A 28 2.89 -12.20 9.74
N ASP A 29 3.54 -11.40 10.59
CA ASP A 29 4.22 -11.82 11.83
C ASP A 29 3.34 -11.64 13.08
N VAL A 30 2.07 -11.27 12.92
CA VAL A 30 1.14 -11.08 14.03
C VAL A 30 0.96 -12.37 14.84
N ARG A 31 1.28 -12.28 16.14
CA ARG A 31 0.92 -13.31 17.12
C ARG A 31 -0.54 -13.16 17.52
N ASN A 32 -1.20 -14.27 17.86
CA ASN A 32 -2.59 -14.28 18.33
C ASN A 32 -3.64 -13.72 17.34
N VAL A 33 -3.43 -13.94 16.04
CA VAL A 33 -4.32 -13.47 14.95
C VAL A 33 -5.81 -13.60 15.27
N ASN A 34 -6.26 -14.75 15.79
CA ASN A 34 -7.69 -14.97 16.06
C ASN A 34 -8.26 -14.05 17.16
N GLN A 35 -7.45 -13.71 18.17
CA GLN A 35 -7.88 -12.79 19.24
C GLN A 35 -7.92 -11.35 18.72
N MET A 36 -6.91 -10.95 17.94
CA MET A 36 -6.88 -9.64 17.30
C MET A 36 -8.04 -9.45 16.33
N LEU A 37 -8.36 -10.47 15.54
CA LEU A 37 -9.52 -10.43 14.65
C LEU A 37 -10.84 -10.29 15.43
N ALA A 38 -11.00 -10.99 16.56
CA ALA A 38 -12.20 -10.83 17.38
C ALA A 38 -12.36 -9.39 17.89
N GLN A 39 -11.26 -8.80 18.37
CA GLN A 39 -11.24 -7.43 18.87
C GLN A 39 -11.51 -6.41 17.76
N GLN A 40 -10.82 -6.52 16.61
CA GLN A 40 -10.98 -5.59 15.50
C GLN A 40 -12.34 -5.70 14.83
N LEU A 41 -12.89 -6.91 14.70
CA LEU A 41 -14.22 -7.12 14.14
C LEU A 41 -15.31 -6.45 15.00
N PHE A 42 -15.14 -6.50 16.32
CA PHE A 42 -16.01 -5.74 17.23
C PHE A 42 -15.76 -4.23 17.14
N ALA A 43 -14.51 -3.79 17.18
CA ALA A 43 -14.16 -2.37 17.19
C ALA A 43 -14.57 -1.64 15.90
N GLN A 44 -14.42 -2.26 14.72
CA GLN A 44 -14.72 -1.63 13.44
C GLN A 44 -16.15 -1.85 12.95
N HIS A 45 -16.79 -2.97 13.32
CA HIS A 45 -18.09 -3.36 12.77
C HIS A 45 -19.16 -3.67 13.82
N GLY A 46 -18.85 -3.61 15.12
CA GLY A 46 -19.77 -3.96 16.21
C GLY A 46 -20.11 -5.46 16.27
N LEU A 47 -19.37 -6.32 15.57
CA LEU A 47 -19.69 -7.74 15.47
C LEU A 47 -18.95 -8.55 16.55
N SER A 48 -19.72 -9.15 17.46
CA SER A 48 -19.18 -10.04 18.49
C SER A 48 -19.09 -11.48 17.99
N ARG A 49 -17.87 -11.93 17.64
CA ARG A 49 -17.57 -13.32 17.26
C ARG A 49 -16.47 -13.87 18.14
N ASN A 50 -16.70 -15.05 18.74
CA ASN A 50 -15.69 -15.67 19.58
C ASN A 50 -14.55 -16.29 18.75
N VAL A 51 -13.42 -16.55 19.41
CA VAL A 51 -12.20 -17.06 18.78
C VAL A 51 -12.42 -18.40 18.07
N GLU A 52 -13.26 -19.29 18.59
CA GLU A 52 -13.55 -20.58 17.96
C GLU A 52 -14.37 -20.44 16.67
N MET A 53 -15.31 -19.50 16.63
CA MET A 53 -16.04 -19.18 15.40
C MET A 53 -15.10 -18.63 14.32
N ILE A 54 -14.18 -17.73 14.70
CA ILE A 54 -13.18 -17.15 13.80
C ILE A 54 -12.24 -18.23 13.27
N LYS A 55 -11.71 -19.08 14.15
CA LYS A 55 -10.90 -20.25 13.75
C LYS A 55 -11.65 -21.13 12.75
N GLY A 56 -12.95 -21.38 13.01
CA GLY A 56 -13.81 -22.14 12.12
C GLY A 56 -13.93 -21.51 10.72
N GLN A 57 -14.05 -20.18 10.64
CA GLN A 57 -14.13 -19.49 9.37
C GLN A 57 -12.78 -19.48 8.63
N ARG A 58 -11.67 -19.22 9.34
CA ARG A 58 -10.31 -19.18 8.76
C ARG A 58 -9.83 -20.51 8.19
N ARG A 59 -10.33 -21.64 8.69
CA ARG A 59 -10.02 -22.98 8.16
C ARG A 59 -10.65 -23.23 6.78
N LYS A 60 -11.71 -22.51 6.42
CA LYS A 60 -12.43 -22.74 5.15
C LYS A 60 -11.59 -22.27 3.97
N GLN A 61 -11.59 -23.05 2.89
CA GLN A 61 -10.83 -22.71 1.69
C GLN A 61 -11.37 -21.42 1.05
N THR A 62 -12.69 -21.28 0.96
CA THR A 62 -13.35 -20.07 0.44
C THR A 62 -12.93 -18.79 1.15
N TYR A 63 -12.62 -18.87 2.45
CA TYR A 63 -12.10 -17.73 3.21
C TYR A 63 -10.65 -17.41 2.83
N LYS A 64 -9.80 -18.42 2.66
CA LYS A 64 -8.40 -18.25 2.25
C LYS A 64 -8.30 -17.66 0.84
N ASP A 65 -9.16 -18.11 -0.06
CA ASP A 65 -9.22 -17.60 -1.44
C ASP A 65 -9.61 -16.12 -1.45
N LEU A 66 -10.62 -15.75 -0.65
CA LEU A 66 -11.03 -14.35 -0.47
C LEU A 66 -9.89 -13.51 0.13
N LEU A 67 -9.21 -14.02 1.16
CA LEU A 67 -8.06 -13.34 1.78
C LEU A 67 -6.92 -13.12 0.78
N ALA A 68 -6.62 -14.11 -0.07
CA ALA A 68 -5.62 -13.99 -1.11
C ALA A 68 -6.00 -12.94 -2.16
N SER A 69 -7.26 -12.94 -2.61
CA SER A 69 -7.79 -11.91 -3.52
C SER A 69 -7.57 -10.51 -2.94
N LEU A 70 -8.00 -10.27 -1.69
CA LEU A 70 -7.88 -8.97 -1.04
C LEU A 70 -6.42 -8.50 -0.90
N ARG A 71 -5.50 -9.42 -0.62
CA ARG A 71 -4.06 -9.09 -0.54
C ARG A 71 -3.46 -8.74 -1.90
N ASN A 72 -3.89 -9.42 -2.96
CA ASN A 72 -3.47 -9.11 -4.32
C ASN A 72 -4.04 -7.77 -4.80
N ASP A 73 -5.28 -7.46 -4.42
CA ASP A 73 -5.93 -6.19 -4.75
C ASP A 73 -5.24 -5.01 -4.04
N GLU A 74 -4.91 -5.15 -2.76
CA GLU A 74 -4.14 -4.13 -2.01
C GLU A 74 -2.71 -3.97 -2.56
N ALA A 75 -2.04 -5.04 -2.97
CA ALA A 75 -0.73 -4.96 -3.63
C ALA A 75 -0.78 -4.20 -4.97
N THR A 76 -1.95 -4.16 -5.61
CA THR A 76 -2.17 -3.47 -6.90
C THR A 76 -2.62 -2.02 -6.68
N ARG A 77 -2.97 -1.62 -5.46
CA ARG A 77 -3.37 -0.25 -5.16
C ARG A 77 -2.11 0.62 -5.04
N PRO A 78 -1.84 1.55 -5.98
CA PRO A 78 -0.74 2.47 -5.81
C PRO A 78 -0.98 3.26 -4.53
N THR A 79 -0.06 3.13 -3.57
CA THR A 79 -0.03 3.94 -2.35
C THR A 79 0.12 5.40 -2.76
N TYR A 80 -1.01 6.09 -2.93
CA TYR A 80 -1.03 7.54 -3.02
C TYR A 80 -0.67 8.05 -1.62
N VAL A 81 0.61 8.37 -1.43
CA VAL A 81 1.11 9.10 -0.27
C VAL A 81 0.55 10.52 -0.32
N GLU A 82 -0.66 10.70 0.22
CA GLU A 82 -1.19 12.03 0.50
C GLU A 82 -0.67 12.48 1.87
N SER A 83 0.43 13.22 1.85
CA SER A 83 0.74 14.20 2.90
C SER A 83 0.95 15.56 2.25
N ALA A 84 -0.17 16.19 1.92
CA ALA A 84 -0.24 17.63 1.74
C ALA A 84 0.11 18.30 3.09
N GLN A 85 1.14 19.15 3.10
CA GLN A 85 1.21 20.40 3.87
C GLN A 85 2.52 21.13 3.58
N GLN A 86 2.46 22.12 2.68
CA GLN A 86 2.83 23.51 2.98
C GLN A 86 2.72 24.37 1.71
N LEU A 87 1.57 25.05 1.58
CA LEU A 87 1.45 26.29 0.82
C LEU A 87 0.98 27.37 1.79
N THR A 88 1.90 28.23 2.21
CA THR A 88 1.55 29.59 2.60
C THR A 88 2.51 30.52 1.87
N ALA A 89 2.04 31.04 0.74
CA ALA A 89 2.65 32.19 0.10
C ALA A 89 2.54 33.40 1.06
N SER A 90 3.65 34.11 1.29
CA SER A 90 3.62 35.43 1.90
C SER A 90 4.64 36.34 1.20
N VAL A 91 4.10 37.11 0.25
CA VAL A 91 4.39 38.52 -0.06
C VAL A 91 5.83 39.02 0.16
N SER A 92 6.54 39.27 -0.96
CA SER A 92 7.62 40.27 -1.04
C SER A 92 7.02 41.70 -1.01
N PRO A 93 7.76 42.73 -0.55
CA PRO A 93 8.41 43.59 -1.56
C PRO A 93 9.73 44.31 -1.16
N LYS A 94 10.62 44.38 -2.16
CA LYS A 94 11.45 45.51 -2.64
C LYS A 94 12.57 46.16 -1.79
N ARG A 95 13.77 46.08 -2.41
CA ARG A 95 14.71 47.17 -2.88
C ARG A 95 16.07 47.33 -2.17
N SER A 96 17.10 47.06 -2.98
CA SER A 96 18.25 47.91 -3.34
C SER A 96 19.41 48.08 -2.34
N LEU A 97 20.62 47.62 -2.72
CA LEU A 97 21.73 48.50 -3.17
C LEU A 97 22.98 47.69 -3.57
N MET A 98 23.76 48.30 -4.47
CA MET A 98 24.92 47.82 -5.22
C MET A 98 26.21 47.64 -4.41
N SER A 99 27.06 46.70 -4.84
CA SER A 99 28.52 46.87 -5.05
C SER A 99 29.07 45.52 -5.54
N SER A 100 29.42 45.37 -6.81
CA SER A 100 30.63 45.84 -7.53
C SER A 100 31.74 44.80 -7.51
N ASP A 101 32.13 44.39 -8.73
CA ASP A 101 33.48 43.99 -9.17
C ASP A 101 34.12 42.75 -8.48
N GLN A 102 34.80 41.80 -9.14
CA GLN A 102 35.40 41.69 -10.46
C GLN A 102 36.00 40.27 -10.54
N ARG A 103 36.07 39.70 -11.76
CA ARG A 103 37.20 38.93 -12.34
C ARG A 103 36.77 37.74 -13.20
N LEU A 104 36.68 38.07 -14.50
CA LEU A 104 37.38 37.45 -15.63
C LEU A 104 38.02 36.07 -15.41
N GLY A 105 37.61 35.13 -16.26
CA GLY A 105 38.27 33.85 -16.48
C GLY A 105 37.62 33.11 -17.64
N ALA A 106 37.61 33.72 -18.82
CA ALA A 106 37.36 33.00 -20.06
C ALA A 106 38.50 32.02 -20.29
N ASN A 107 38.20 30.76 -20.62
CA ASN A 107 39.06 29.92 -21.46
C ASN A 107 38.16 29.01 -22.28
N THR A 108 38.17 29.29 -23.57
CA THR A 108 37.58 28.55 -24.68
C THR A 108 38.41 27.31 -25.01
N SER A 109 37.84 26.44 -25.86
CA SER A 109 38.48 25.43 -26.72
C SER A 109 38.82 24.08 -26.09
N VAL A 110 38.71 22.94 -26.77
CA VAL A 110 38.19 22.53 -28.09
C VAL A 110 38.15 20.98 -28.05
N ALA A 111 37.27 20.40 -28.86
CA ALA A 111 37.24 19.04 -29.42
C ALA A 111 38.19 17.94 -28.88
N GLU A 112 37.64 16.74 -28.69
CA GLU A 112 38.02 15.62 -29.56
C GLU A 112 36.92 14.54 -29.60
N ARG A 113 36.43 14.30 -30.82
CA ARG A 113 35.66 13.12 -31.20
C ARG A 113 36.68 12.01 -31.46
N ASN A 114 36.55 10.86 -30.81
CA ASN A 114 37.19 9.64 -31.27
C ASN A 114 36.14 8.70 -31.84
N ASP A 115 35.98 8.78 -33.15
CA ASP A 115 35.55 7.71 -34.03
C ASP A 115 36.81 6.91 -34.40
N HIS A 116 36.85 5.60 -34.14
CA HIS A 116 37.69 4.57 -34.79
C HIS A 116 37.09 3.20 -34.39
N MET A 117 36.26 2.55 -35.21
CA MET A 117 36.59 1.66 -36.34
C MET A 117 37.31 0.34 -35.97
N VAL A 118 36.61 -0.76 -36.27
CA VAL A 118 37.10 -2.03 -36.86
C VAL A 118 37.75 -3.07 -35.95
N GLY A 119 37.23 -4.30 -36.05
CA GLY A 119 38.11 -5.44 -36.34
C GLY A 119 37.84 -6.73 -35.58
N ASN A 120 37.15 -7.65 -36.26
CA ASN A 120 37.17 -9.12 -36.12
C ASN A 120 38.38 -9.69 -35.38
N ASN A 121 38.14 -10.70 -34.53
CA ASN A 121 39.06 -11.82 -34.47
C ASN A 121 38.31 -13.14 -34.26
N ALA A 122 38.66 -14.09 -35.11
CA ALA A 122 38.23 -15.47 -35.10
C ALA A 122 38.96 -16.25 -33.99
N LEU A 123 38.32 -17.30 -33.49
CA LEU A 123 38.90 -18.62 -33.18
C LEU A 123 37.77 -19.64 -33.07
#